data_AF-A0A7S0EWG1-F1
#
_entry.id   AF-A0A7S0EWG1-F1
#
_cell.length_a   1.000
_cell.length_b   1.000
_cell.length_c   1.000
_cell.angle_alpha   90.00
_cell.angle_beta   90.00
_cell.angle_gamma   90.00
#
_symmetry.space_group_name_H-M   'P 1'
#
loop_
_entity.id
_entity.type
_entity.pdbx_description
1 polymer ?
#
loop_
_entity_poly.entity_id
_entity_poly.type
_entity_poly.pdbx_seq_one_letter_code
_entity_poly.pdbx_strand_id
1 'polypeptide(L)'
;KWLPDNTVVIQIQNRDQTELELVRIFPDGQRMKTMFVEKSEYWINLHNMLTPLKGSDRIIWASERSGFQHLFLYDYDGNMLRQMTDGDWMVEDIKAVDEVRGLVYFTGT
;
A
#
# COMPACT_ATOMS: atom_id res chain seq x y z
N LYS A 1 10.15 -0.71 1.67
CA LYS A 1 9.96 0.57 2.40
C LYS A 1 10.17 0.33 3.89
N TRP A 2 10.98 1.15 4.56
CA TRP A 2 11.13 1.09 6.02
C TRP A 2 9.91 1.72 6.72
N LEU A 3 9.42 1.09 7.78
CA LEU A 3 8.40 1.61 8.68
C LEU A 3 9.05 2.28 9.91
N PRO A 4 8.32 3.16 10.63
CA PRO A 4 8.84 3.83 11.84
C PRO A 4 9.26 2.89 12.98
N ASP A 5 8.74 1.66 13.00
CA ASP A 5 9.01 0.65 14.04
C ASP A 5 10.21 -0.26 13.72
N ASN A 6 11.07 0.18 12.79
CA ASN A 6 12.23 -0.54 12.26
C ASN A 6 11.92 -1.85 11.51
N THR A 7 10.65 -2.11 11.17
CA THR A 7 10.32 -3.18 10.22
C THR A 7 10.45 -2.68 8.77
N VAL A 8 10.59 -3.61 7.83
CA VAL A 8 10.62 -3.28 6.39
C VAL A 8 9.47 -4.00 5.68
N VAL A 9 8.74 -3.28 4.85
CA VAL A 9 7.73 -3.86 3.93
C VAL A 9 8.34 -4.01 2.56
N ILE A 10 8.24 -5.21 2.00
CA ILE A 10 8.66 -5.55 0.64
C ILE A 10 7.46 -5.97 -0.20
N GLN A 11 7.61 -5.81 -1.51
CA GLN A 11 6.67 -6.28 -2.52
C GLN A 11 7.27 -7.54 -3.15
N ILE A 12 6.53 -8.66 -3.12
CA ILE A 12 6.92 -9.92 -3.76
C ILE A 12 5.89 -10.19 -4.84
N GLN A 13 6.30 -10.09 -6.10
CA GLN A 13 5.44 -10.39 -7.24
C GLN A 13 5.73 -11.80 -7.76
N ASN A 14 4.68 -12.58 -8.03
CA ASN A 14 4.84 -13.88 -8.66
C ASN A 14 5.35 -13.72 -10.11
N ARG A 15 5.86 -14.82 -10.69
CA ARG A 15 6.44 -14.80 -12.04
C ARG A 15 5.45 -14.36 -13.11
N ASP A 16 4.18 -14.71 -12.94
CA ASP A 16 3.10 -14.41 -13.88
C ASP A 16 2.54 -13.00 -13.71
N GLN A 17 3.01 -12.25 -12.72
CA GLN A 17 2.61 -10.87 -12.41
C GLN A 17 1.13 -10.70 -12.04
N THR A 18 0.44 -11.77 -11.67
CA THR A 18 -0.98 -11.79 -11.29
C THR A 18 -1.21 -11.76 -9.78
N GLU A 19 -0.16 -11.99 -8.98
CA GLU A 19 -0.22 -11.92 -7.52
C GLU A 19 0.93 -11.06 -6.96
N LEU A 20 0.59 -10.16 -6.03
CA LEU A 20 1.53 -9.28 -5.35
C LEU A 20 1.33 -9.39 -3.84
N GLU A 21 2.34 -9.88 -3.14
CA GLU A 21 2.34 -9.95 -1.69
C GLU A 21 3.04 -8.72 -1.11
N LEU A 22 2.38 -8.05 -0.15
CA LEU A 22 3.04 -7.09 0.72
C LEU A 22 3.46 -7.79 2.00
N VAL A 23 4.78 -7.97 2.15
CA VAL A 23 5.37 -8.73 3.25
C VAL A 23 6.15 -7.81 4.16
N ARG A 24 5.84 -7.85 5.45
CA ARG A 24 6.56 -7.15 6.50
C ARG A 24 7.61 -8.07 7.12
N ILE A 25 8.84 -7.60 7.18
CA ILE A 25 9.99 -8.31 7.75
C ILE A 25 10.44 -7.57 9.03
N PHE A 26 10.64 -8.32 10.10
CA PHE A 26 11.06 -7.78 11.39
C PHE A 26 12.60 -7.67 11.48
N PRO A 27 13.15 -6.84 12.39
CA PRO A 27 14.59 -6.58 12.47
C PRO A 27 15.46 -7.82 12.73
N ASP A 28 14.88 -8.89 13.29
CA ASP A 28 15.58 -10.16 13.48
C ASP A 28 15.85 -10.94 12.18
N GLY A 29 15.24 -10.51 11.06
CA GLY A 29 15.40 -11.11 9.74
C GLY A 29 14.78 -12.51 9.59
N GLN A 30 14.16 -13.05 10.64
CA GLN A 30 13.57 -14.40 10.64
C GLN A 30 12.05 -14.35 10.62
N ARG A 31 11.45 -13.34 11.27
CA ARG A 31 10.01 -13.17 11.25
C ARG A 31 9.60 -12.39 10.02
N MET A 32 8.71 -13.01 9.25
CA MET A 32 8.03 -12.41 8.10
C MET A 32 6.53 -12.58 8.29
N LYS A 33 5.76 -11.53 7.96
CA LYS A 33 4.30 -11.55 8.00
C LYS A 33 3.78 -10.97 6.69
N THR A 34 3.04 -11.76 5.91
CA THR A 34 2.26 -11.24 4.79
C THR A 34 1.15 -10.36 5.36
N MET A 35 1.16 -9.08 4.99
CA MET A 35 0.11 -8.13 5.38
C MET A 35 -1.13 -8.40 4.54
N PHE A 36 -0.99 -8.43 3.22
CA PHE A 36 -2.06 -8.80 2.30
C PHE A 36 -1.50 -9.23 0.96
N VAL A 37 -2.38 -9.84 0.16
CA VAL A 37 -2.12 -10.29 -1.20
C VAL A 37 -3.07 -9.56 -2.14
N GLU A 38 -2.53 -8.96 -3.18
CA GLU A 38 -3.31 -8.46 -4.32
C GLU A 38 -3.35 -9.50 -5.42
N LYS A 39 -4.48 -9.58 -6.12
CA LYS A 39 -4.68 -10.49 -7.24
C LYS A 39 -5.31 -9.75 -8.41
N SER A 40 -4.93 -10.12 -9.61
CA SER A 40 -5.48 -9.61 -10.86
C SER A 40 -5.71 -10.76 -11.85
N GLU A 41 -6.77 -10.67 -12.65
CA GLU A 41 -7.01 -11.60 -13.75
C GLU A 41 -6.04 -11.37 -14.92
N TYR A 42 -5.44 -10.17 -15.00
CA TYR A 42 -4.58 -9.77 -16.11
C TYR A 42 -3.12 -9.67 -15.67
N TRP A 43 -2.78 -8.63 -14.92
CA TRP A 43 -1.48 -8.38 -14.31
C TRP A 43 -1.60 -7.30 -13.24
N ILE A 44 -0.56 -7.11 -12.43
CA ILE A 44 -0.46 -6.08 -11.39
C ILE A 44 0.60 -5.06 -11.81
N ASN A 45 0.18 -3.80 -11.93
CA ASN A 45 1.08 -2.67 -12.18
C ASN A 45 1.81 -2.28 -10.89
N LEU A 46 3.14 -2.44 -10.87
CA LEU A 46 3.95 -2.06 -9.70
C LEU A 46 4.04 -0.54 -9.54
N HIS A 47 4.03 -0.08 -8.29
CA HIS A 47 4.21 1.33 -7.94
C HIS A 47 4.90 1.51 -6.58
N ASN A 48 5.25 2.76 -6.27
CA ASN A 48 6.00 3.13 -5.07
C ASN A 48 5.18 3.87 -4.00
N MET A 49 3.86 3.96 -4.17
CA MET A 49 2.95 4.73 -3.30
C MET A 49 2.72 4.17 -1.88
N LEU A 50 3.49 3.16 -1.44
CA LEU A 50 3.46 2.71 -0.04
C LEU A 50 3.98 3.82 0.88
N THR A 51 3.05 4.40 1.66
CA THR A 51 3.34 5.54 2.53
C THR A 51 2.97 5.23 3.98
N PRO A 52 3.95 4.99 4.87
CA PRO A 52 3.67 4.80 6.29
C PRO A 52 3.33 6.12 6.99
N LEU A 53 2.43 6.06 7.96
CA LEU A 53 2.05 7.20 8.80
C LEU A 53 2.87 7.19 10.10
N LYS A 54 3.71 8.20 10.33
CA LYS A 54 4.70 8.26 11.41
C LYS A 54 4.11 8.21 12.82
N GLY A 55 2.83 8.55 12.98
CA GLY A 55 2.13 8.53 14.28
C GLY A 55 1.23 7.33 14.54
N SER A 56 1.21 6.31 13.67
CA SER A 56 0.28 5.17 13.81
C SER A 56 0.78 3.89 13.15
N ASP A 57 0.13 2.78 13.47
CA ASP A 57 0.40 1.48 12.82
C ASP A 57 -0.36 1.35 11.49
N ARG A 58 -0.32 2.40 10.67
CA ARG A 58 -1.10 2.49 9.43
C ARG A 58 -0.25 2.86 8.23
N ILE A 59 -0.65 2.35 7.07
CA ILE A 59 -0.06 2.67 5.77
C ILE A 59 -1.13 3.09 4.79
N ILE A 60 -0.77 4.00 3.88
CA ILE A 60 -1.51 4.23 2.64
C ILE A 60 -0.90 3.32 1.57
N TRP A 61 -1.78 2.66 0.82
CA TRP A 61 -1.44 1.79 -0.29
C TRP A 61 -2.34 2.11 -1.48
N ALA A 62 -1.79 2.10 -2.70
CA ALA A 62 -2.57 2.27 -3.92
C ALA A 62 -2.92 0.90 -4.51
N SER A 63 -4.09 0.74 -5.13
CA SER A 63 -4.52 -0.54 -5.68
C SER A 63 -5.52 -0.34 -6.82
N GLU A 64 -5.46 -1.17 -7.85
CA GLU A 64 -6.41 -1.19 -8.96
C GLU A 64 -7.63 -2.09 -8.72
N ARG A 65 -7.80 -2.59 -7.49
CA ARG A 65 -8.85 -3.57 -7.12
C ARG A 65 -10.29 -3.14 -7.43
N SER A 66 -10.55 -1.84 -7.54
CA SER A 66 -11.87 -1.29 -7.87
C SER A 66 -12.01 -0.91 -9.36
N GLY A 67 -11.05 -1.31 -10.20
CA GLY A 67 -11.03 -1.05 -11.65
C GLY A 67 -10.08 0.07 -12.05
N PHE A 68 -9.89 1.08 -11.18
CA PHE A 68 -8.89 2.14 -11.32
C PHE A 68 -7.98 2.18 -10.10
N GLN A 69 -6.80 2.78 -10.26
CA GLN A 69 -5.84 2.92 -9.17
C GLN A 69 -6.35 3.90 -8.12
N HIS A 70 -6.65 3.42 -6.91
CA HIS A 70 -7.15 4.24 -5.81
C HIS A 70 -6.36 4.03 -4.52
N LEU A 71 -6.49 4.97 -3.59
CA LEU A 71 -5.81 4.95 -2.30
C LEU A 71 -6.66 4.24 -1.25
N PHE A 72 -6.00 3.38 -0.49
CA PHE A 72 -6.57 2.58 0.59
C PHE A 72 -5.70 2.74 1.83
N LEU A 73 -6.36 2.79 2.98
CA LEU A 73 -5.73 2.84 4.30
C LEU A 73 -5.74 1.44 4.90
N TYR A 74 -4.58 0.95 5.30
CA TYR A 74 -4.37 -0.34 5.96
C TYR A 74 -3.72 -0.16 7.32
N ASP A 75 -3.93 -1.13 8.21
CA ASP A 75 -3.07 -1.30 9.38
C ASP A 75 -1.87 -2.23 9.10
N TYR A 76 -0.94 -2.33 10.05
CA TYR A 76 0.22 -3.22 9.96
C TYR A 76 -0.12 -4.71 10.07
N ASP A 77 -1.35 -5.05 10.44
CA ASP A 77 -1.84 -6.42 10.47
C ASP A 77 -2.42 -6.88 9.15
N GLY A 78 -2.63 -5.94 8.21
CA GLY A 78 -3.15 -6.21 6.87
C GLY A 78 -4.63 -5.93 6.70
N ASN A 79 -5.30 -5.40 7.73
CA ASN A 79 -6.72 -5.08 7.63
C ASN A 79 -6.91 -3.79 6.83
N MET A 80 -7.80 -3.84 5.83
CA MET A 80 -8.23 -2.64 5.11
C MET A 80 -9.16 -1.84 6.02
N LEU A 81 -8.71 -0.65 6.43
CA LEU A 81 -9.44 0.23 7.34
C LEU A 81 -10.41 1.14 6.59
N ARG A 82 -10.02 1.62 5.40
CA ARG A 82 -10.81 2.59 4.62
C ARG A 82 -10.34 2.66 3.16
N GLN A 83 -11.27 2.78 2.22
CA GLN A 83 -11.00 3.28 0.87
C GLN A 83 -11.04 4.82 0.90
N MET A 84 -9.94 5.47 0.53
CA MET A 84 -9.75 6.92 0.65
C MET A 84 -10.16 7.67 -0.63
N THR A 85 -10.03 7.03 -1.80
CA THR A 85 -10.45 7.56 -3.09
C THR A 85 -11.25 6.53 -3.88
N ASP A 86 -12.13 6.98 -4.76
CA ASP A 86 -13.00 6.13 -5.58
C ASP A 86 -13.53 6.91 -6.80
N GLY A 87 -13.93 6.21 -7.85
CA GLY A 87 -14.58 6.75 -9.03
C GLY A 87 -13.96 6.28 -10.35
N ASP A 88 -14.47 6.80 -11.46
CA ASP A 88 -14.01 6.43 -12.82
C ASP A 88 -12.78 7.24 -13.25
N TRP A 89 -11.73 7.24 -12.42
CA TRP A 89 -10.48 8.00 -12.61
C TRP A 89 -9.38 7.34 -11.78
N MET A 90 -8.10 7.55 -12.11
CA MET A 90 -7.00 6.89 -11.42
C MET A 90 -6.06 7.86 -10.69
N VAL A 91 -5.57 7.44 -9.54
CA VAL A 91 -4.49 8.09 -8.79
C VAL A 91 -3.16 7.69 -9.41
N GLU A 92 -2.37 8.66 -9.83
CA GLU A 92 -1.06 8.41 -10.45
C GLU A 92 0.09 8.38 -9.44
N ASP A 93 0.08 9.30 -8.46
CA ASP A 93 1.17 9.42 -7.49
C ASP A 93 0.75 10.20 -6.24
N ILE A 94 1.31 9.83 -5.09
CA ILE A 94 1.16 10.57 -3.82
C ILE A 94 2.26 11.62 -3.73
N LYS A 95 1.86 12.90 -3.64
CA LYS A 95 2.78 14.04 -3.56
C LYS A 95 3.14 14.42 -2.13
N ALA A 96 2.18 14.34 -1.21
CA ALA A 96 2.40 14.65 0.20
C ALA A 96 1.33 14.01 1.09
N VAL A 97 1.70 13.80 2.35
CA VAL A 97 0.77 13.44 3.43
C VAL A 97 0.97 14.41 4.58
N ASP A 98 -0.12 15.09 4.97
CA ASP A 98 -0.16 15.93 6.16
C ASP A 98 -0.89 15.16 7.26
N GLU A 99 -0.13 14.49 8.12
CA GLU A 99 -0.68 13.67 9.21
C GLU A 99 -1.36 14.50 10.30
N VAL A 100 -0.96 15.77 10.49
CA VAL A 100 -1.54 16.65 11.50
C VAL A 100 -2.96 17.05 11.10
N ARG A 101 -3.17 17.32 9.80
CA ARG A 101 -4.48 17.68 9.26
C ARG A 101 -5.27 16.48 8.74
N GLY A 102 -4.65 15.30 8.64
CA GLY A 102 -5.27 14.10 8.09
C GLY A 102 -5.54 14.20 6.58
N LEU A 103 -4.65 14.84 5.82
CA LEU A 103 -4.79 15.07 4.38
C LEU A 103 -3.76 14.28 3.57
N VAL A 104 -4.18 13.83 2.39
CA VAL A 104 -3.29 13.28 1.35
C VAL A 104 -3.42 14.12 0.09
N TYR A 105 -2.28 14.50 -0.49
CA TYR A 105 -2.18 15.22 -1.75
C TYR A 105 -1.66 14.25 -2.81
N PHE A 106 -2.36 14.14 -3.92
CA PHE A 106 -2.05 13.21 -5.01
C PHE A 106 -2.36 13.83 -6.37
N THR A 107 -1.81 13.25 -7.44
CA THR A 107 -2.21 13.55 -8.83
C THR A 107 -3.09 12.42 -9.37
N GLY A 108 -3.99 12.74 -10.28
CA GLY A 108 -4.88 11.76 -10.89
C GLY A 108 -5.50 12.25 -12.20
N THR A 109 -6.09 11.32 -12.95
CA THR A 109 -6.68 11.52 -14.29
C THR A 109 -8.06 10.91 -14.38
#